data_AF-A0A7D5KFS0-F1
#
_entry.id   AF-A0A7D5KFS0-F1
#
_cell.length_a   1.000
_cell.length_b   1.000
_cell.length_c   1.000
_cell.angle_alpha   90.00
_cell.angle_beta   90.00
_cell.angle_gamma   90.00
#
_symmetry.space_group_name_H-M   'P 1'
#
loop_
_entity.id
_entity.type
_entity.pdbx_description
1 polymer ?
#
loop_
_entity_poly.entity_id
_entity_poly.type
_entity_poly.pdbx_seq_one_letter_code
_entity_poly.pdbx_strand_id
1 'polypeptide(L)' 'MISRENTVIVAFIALAVLLLFVLAEVTNPPMWAGGAVLISVGVLAPLLVNNYLDAKRA' A
#
# COMPACT_ATOMS: atom_id res chain seq x y z
N MET A 1 10.49 12.83 13.97
CA MET A 1 11.42 11.70 13.69
C MET A 1 10.75 10.83 12.65
N ILE A 2 11.24 10.80 11.41
CA ILE A 2 10.69 9.89 10.40
C ILE A 2 11.43 8.56 10.53
N SER A 3 10.75 7.53 11.02
CA SER A 3 11.30 6.17 11.02
C SER A 3 11.21 5.57 9.61
N ARG A 4 12.10 4.63 9.29
CA ARG A 4 12.04 3.87 8.02
C ARG A 4 10.67 3.24 7.80
N GLU A 5 10.09 2.70 8.87
CA GLU A 5 8.75 2.08 8.86
C GLU A 5 7.68 3.06 8.40
N ASN A 6 7.70 4.27 8.96
CA ASN A 6 6.76 5.33 8.59
C ASN A 6 6.98 5.80 7.14
N THR A 7 8.24 5.85 6.67
CA THR A 7 8.53 6.13 5.25
C THR A 7 7.94 5.08 4.32
N VAL A 8 8.07 3.78 4.65
CA VAL A 8 7.51 2.69 3.85
C VAL A 8 5.99 2.78 3.82
N ILE A 9 5.35 2.97 4.97
CA ILE A 9 3.89 3.11 5.06
C ILE A 9 3.40 4.28 4.21
N VAL A 10 4.03 5.46 4.32
CA VAL A 10 3.64 6.65 3.53
C VAL A 10 3.82 6.41 2.03
N ALA A 11 4.88 5.73 1.60
CA ALA A 11 5.09 5.39 0.20
C ALA A 11 4.00 4.47 -0.35
N PHE A 12 3.60 3.44 0.42
CA PHE A 12 2.52 2.53 0.03
C PHE A 12 1.14 3.19 0.07
N ILE A 13 0.89 4.13 0.98
CA ILE A 13 -0.32 4.97 0.97
C ILE A 13 -0.39 5.77 -0.33
N ALA A 14 0.70 6.46 -0.71
CA ALA A 14 0.75 7.23 -1.95
C ALA A 14 0.48 6.35 -3.18
N LEU A 15 1.06 5.14 -3.21
CA LEU A 15 0.82 4.15 -4.26
C LEU A 15 -0.65 3.70 -4.30
N ALA A 16 -1.24 3.39 -3.14
CA ALA A 16 -2.63 2.96 -3.05
C ALA A 16 -3.61 4.05 -3.54
N VAL A 17 -3.34 5.31 -3.21
CA VAL A 17 -4.14 6.45 -3.71
C VAL A 17 -4.05 6.56 -5.22
N LEU A 18 -2.85 6.44 -5.80
CA LEU A 18 -2.67 6.45 -7.26
C LEU A 18 -3.42 5.29 -7.93
N LEU A 19 -3.32 4.08 -7.36
CA LEU A 19 -4.03 2.92 -7.90
C LEU A 19 -5.54 3.08 -7.81
N LEU A 20 -6.06 3.62 -6.71
CA LEU A 20 -7.49 3.91 -6.58
C LEU A 20 -7.96 4.96 -7.59
N PHE A 21 -7.17 6.00 -7.82
CA PHE A 21 -7.49 7.02 -8.82
C PHE A 21 -7.59 6.39 -10.22
N VAL A 22 -6.60 5.59 -10.62
CA VAL A 22 -6.62 4.89 -11.92
C VAL A 22 -7.80 3.92 -11.99
N LEU A 23 -8.05 3.17 -10.92
CA LEU A 23 -9.13 2.20 -10.83
C LEU A 23 -10.51 2.88 -10.98
N ALA A 24 -10.70 4.07 -10.40
CA ALA A 24 -11.95 4.81 -10.47
C ALA A 24 -12.16 5.55 -11.81
N GLU A 25 -11.11 6.17 -12.36
CA GLU A 25 -11.25 7.10 -13.48
C GLU A 25 -10.92 6.48 -14.85
N VAL A 26 -10.10 5.43 -14.88
CA VAL A 26 -9.56 4.84 -16.12
C VAL A 26 -10.19 3.48 -16.41
N THR A 27 -10.81 2.84 -15.41
CA THR A 27 -11.39 1.50 -15.53
C THR A 27 -12.84 1.47 -15.02
N ASN A 28 -13.55 0.38 -15.30
CA ASN A 28 -14.92 0.16 -14.83
C ASN A 28 -15.00 -1.10 -13.96
N PRO A 29 -14.42 -1.06 -12.75
CA PRO A 29 -14.22 -2.25 -11.92
C PRO A 29 -15.48 -2.57 -11.10
N PRO A 30 -15.59 -3.82 -10.58
CA PRO A 30 -16.62 -4.14 -9.61
C PRO A 30 -16.39 -3.38 -8.29
N MET A 31 -17.47 -3.08 -7.56
CA MET A 31 -17.43 -2.26 -6.32
C MET A 31 -16.42 -2.73 -5.27
N TRP A 32 -16.12 -4.03 -5.21
CA TRP A 32 -15.19 -4.59 -4.22
C TRP A 32 -13.71 -4.35 -4.56
N ALA A 33 -13.38 -4.01 -5.82
CA ALA A 33 -12.00 -3.92 -6.28
C ALA A 33 -11.21 -2.82 -5.55
N GLY A 34 -11.82 -1.68 -5.27
CA GLY A 34 -11.18 -0.60 -4.51
C GLY A 34 -10.82 -1.03 -3.08
N GLY A 35 -11.73 -1.78 -2.43
CA GLY A 35 -11.46 -2.37 -1.12
C GLY A 35 -10.31 -3.37 -1.16
N ALA A 36 -10.24 -4.21 -2.19
CA ALA A 36 -9.14 -5.16 -2.38
C ALA A 36 -7.78 -4.45 -2.55
N VAL A 37 -7.72 -3.35 -3.30
CA VAL A 37 -6.50 -2.54 -3.46
C VAL A 37 -6.08 -1.92 -2.12
N LEU A 38 -7.01 -1.34 -1.36
CA LEU A 38 -6.69 -0.76 -0.05
C LEU A 38 -6.13 -1.79 0.93
N ILE A 39 -6.76 -2.96 1.02
CA ILE A 39 -6.30 -4.02 1.94
C ILE A 39 -4.93 -4.55 1.50
N SER A 40 -4.78 -4.89 0.22
CA SER A 40 -3.54 -5.47 -0.27
C SER A 40 -2.39 -4.48 -0.28
N VAL A 41 -2.55 -3.34 -0.94
CA VAL A 41 -1.47 -2.36 -1.16
C VAL A 41 -1.33 -1.39 0.00
N GLY A 42 -2.44 -0.95 0.59
CA GLY A 42 -2.42 0.02 1.69
C GLY A 42 -2.07 -0.59 3.04
N VAL A 43 -2.33 -1.87 3.26
CA VAL A 43 -2.14 -2.53 4.57
C VAL A 43 -1.16 -3.69 4.50
N LEU A 44 -1.46 -4.73 3.71
CA LEU A 44 -0.67 -5.96 3.73
C LEU A 44 0.75 -5.76 3.18
N ALA A 45 0.87 -5.07 2.04
CA ALA A 45 2.16 -4.84 1.39
C ALA A 45 3.17 -4.08 2.27
N PRO A 46 2.85 -2.92 2.88
CA PRO A 46 3.80 -2.23 3.75
C PRO A 46 4.14 -3.03 5.01
N LEU A 47 3.21 -3.80 5.57
CA LEU A 47 3.49 -4.71 6.70
C LEU A 47 4.51 -5.78 6.32
N LEU A 48 4.31 -6.45 5.18
CA LEU A 48 5.23 -7.47 4.68
C LEU A 48 6.61 -6.89 4.36
N VAL A 49 6.66 -5.73 3.71
CA VAL A 49 7.91 -5.05 3.38
C VAL A 49 8.66 -4.64 4.64
N ASN A 50 7.97 -4.07 5.63
CA ASN A 50 8.62 -3.70 6.88
C ASN A 50 9.16 -4.93 7.63
N ASN A 51 8.35 -5.98 7.78
CA ASN A 51 8.79 -7.22 8.42
C ASN A 51 10.01 -7.84 7.73
N TYR A 52 10.04 -7.84 6.40
CA TYR A 52 11.20 -8.32 5.63
C TYR A 52 12.45 -7.48 5.88
N LEU A 53 12.31 -6.15 5.88
CA LEU A 53 13.42 -5.22 6.14
C LEU A 53 13.93 -5.31 7.58
N ASP A 54 13.06 -5.65 8.53
CA ASP A 54 13.44 -5.88 9.93
C ASP A 54 14.16 -7.21 10.10
N ALA A 55 13.66 -8.29 9.48
CA ALA A 55 14.32 -9.59 9.49
C ALA A 55 15.73 -9.56 8.88
N LYS A 56 15.97 -8.70 7.88
CA LYS A 56 17.30 -8.53 7.27
C LYS A 56 18.29 -7.74 8.16
N ARG A 57 17.81 -7.08 9.21
CA ARG A 57 18.64 -6.30 10.14
C ARG A 57 18.93 -7.04 11.45
N ALA A 58 18.26 -8.17 11.69
CA ALA A 58 18.53 -9.09 12.79
C ALA A 58 19.74 -10.00 12.47
#